data_AF-A0A7Y0B5H4-F1
#
_entry.id   AF-A0A7Y0B5H4-F1
#
_cell.length_a   1.000
_cell.length_b   1.000
_cell.length_c   1.000
_cell.angle_alpha   90.00
_cell.angle_beta   90.00
_cell.angle_gamma   90.00
#
_symmetry.space_group_name_H-M   'P 1'
#
loop_
_entity.id
_entity.type
_entity.pdbx_description
1 polymer ?
#
loop_
_entity_poly.entity_id
_entity_poly.type
_entity_poly.pdbx_seq_one_letter_code
_entity_poly.pdbx_strand_id
1 'polypeptide(L)'
;MDLLDWHRGRLSSRRLAVLIRHMPQDSAVARAQSGEDSQWTVTDYLLAAAVDHLAAANWMFASVNTDEDADPPEAPVPVPRPGDDAPPDTDGAGPNAEPESGGSSPGPMEIARFFS
;
A
#
# COMPACT_ATOMS: atom_id res chain seq x y z
N MET A 1 8.62 32.38 -0.23
CA MET A 1 9.36 31.67 -1.29
C MET A 1 8.35 30.87 -2.08
N ASP A 2 8.06 31.29 -3.31
CA ASP A 2 7.11 30.64 -4.22
C ASP A 2 7.73 30.44 -5.62
N LEU A 3 7.01 29.81 -6.56
CA LEU A 3 7.49 29.62 -7.94
C LEU A 3 7.68 30.96 -8.69
N LEU A 4 6.97 32.01 -8.28
CA LEU A 4 7.10 33.32 -8.89
C LEU A 4 8.42 33.99 -8.52
N ASP A 5 9.03 33.62 -7.39
CA ASP A 5 10.38 34.06 -7.04
C ASP A 5 11.44 33.58 -8.04
N TRP A 6 11.28 32.40 -8.64
CA TRP A 6 12.12 31.94 -9.74
C TRP A 6 11.86 32.73 -11.02
N HIS A 7 10.59 32.89 -11.38
CA HIS A 7 10.19 33.66 -12.57
C HIS A 7 10.66 35.13 -12.51
N ARG A 8 10.69 35.73 -11.32
CA ARG A 8 11.17 37.11 -11.09
C ARG A 8 12.68 37.20 -10.87
N GLY A 9 13.43 36.10 -10.99
CA GLY A 9 14.89 36.07 -10.81
C GLY A 9 15.40 36.19 -9.37
N ARG A 10 14.51 36.11 -8.37
CA ARG A 10 14.86 36.12 -6.93
C ARG A 10 15.30 34.75 -6.41
N LEU A 11 15.02 33.67 -7.15
CA LEU A 11 15.44 32.31 -6.86
C LEU A 11 16.24 31.74 -8.03
N SER A 12 17.44 31.20 -7.76
CA SER A 12 18.26 30.57 -8.79
C SER A 12 17.75 29.17 -9.15
N SER A 13 17.92 28.75 -10.41
CA SER A 13 17.56 27.40 -10.85
C SER A 13 18.26 26.30 -10.07
N ARG A 14 19.52 26.53 -9.66
CA ARG A 14 20.27 25.61 -8.80
C ARG A 14 19.58 25.42 -7.45
N ARG A 15 19.10 26.50 -6.83
CA ARG A 15 18.41 26.43 -5.55
C ARG A 15 17.03 25.78 -5.68
N LEU A 16 16.29 26.10 -6.75
CA LEU A 16 15.01 25.44 -7.05
C LEU A 16 15.19 23.93 -7.22
N ALA A 17 16.21 23.49 -7.96
CA ALA A 17 16.51 22.07 -8.15
C ALA A 17 16.82 21.34 -6.84
N VAL A 18 17.53 21.98 -5.91
CA VAL A 18 17.80 21.43 -4.57
C VAL A 18 16.50 21.29 -3.77
N LEU A 19 15.62 22.31 -3.78
CA LEU A 19 14.33 22.24 -3.08
C LEU A 19 13.43 21.13 -3.62
N ILE A 20 13.39 20.95 -4.95
CA ILE A 20 12.64 19.86 -5.58
C ILE A 20 13.22 18.49 -5.20
N ARG A 21 14.56 18.36 -5.22
CA ARG A 21 15.23 17.10 -4.90
C ARG A 21 15.11 16.67 -3.44
N HIS A 22 14.98 17.63 -2.52
CA HIS A 22 14.83 17.37 -1.09
C HIS A 22 13.40 17.59 -0.59
N MET A 23 12.42 17.60 -1.49
CA MET A 23 11.02 17.65 -1.11
C MET A 23 10.64 16.37 -0.36
N PRO A 24 9.76 16.45 0.65
CA PRO A 24 9.22 15.26 1.29
C PRO A 24 8.55 14.29 0.29
N GLN A 25 8.63 12.99 0.56
CA GLN A 25 8.10 11.93 -0.31
C GLN A 25 6.57 11.99 -0.45
N ASP A 26 5.89 12.54 0.55
CA ASP A 26 4.44 12.77 0.60
C ASP A 26 4.00 14.08 -0.10
N SER A 27 4.95 14.87 -0.61
CA SER A 27 4.65 16.10 -1.33
C SER A 27 3.80 15.85 -2.58
N ALA A 28 2.96 16.82 -2.94
CA ALA A 28 2.11 16.72 -4.12
C ALA A 28 2.90 16.46 -5.42
N VAL A 29 4.12 16.99 -5.52
CA VAL A 29 5.00 16.81 -6.70
C VAL A 29 5.59 15.41 -6.74
N ALA A 30 5.95 14.83 -5.59
CA ALA A 30 6.41 13.44 -5.51
C ALA A 30 5.26 12.48 -5.85
N ARG A 31 4.07 12.70 -5.28
CA ARG A 31 2.87 11.90 -5.57
C ARG A 31 2.45 11.96 -7.04
N ALA A 32 2.48 13.15 -7.66
CA ALA A 32 2.15 13.31 -9.07
C ALA A 32 3.14 12.60 -10.02
N GLN A 33 4.41 12.44 -9.61
CA GLN A 33 5.39 11.72 -10.41
C GLN A 33 5.31 10.19 -10.24
N SER A 34 4.96 9.72 -9.04
CA SER A 34 5.02 8.29 -8.73
C SER A 34 3.75 7.49 -9.05
N GLY A 35 2.67 8.15 -9.51
CA GLY A 35 1.42 7.49 -9.91
C GLY A 35 0.52 7.06 -8.74
N GLU A 36 -0.69 6.57 -9.06
CA GLU A 36 -1.71 6.15 -8.07
C GLU A 36 -1.27 4.95 -7.21
N ASP A 37 -0.40 4.08 -7.73
CA ASP A 37 0.13 2.90 -7.02
C ASP A 37 1.23 3.24 -5.98
N SER A 38 1.76 4.47 -5.99
CA SER A 38 2.83 4.90 -5.08
C SER A 38 2.32 5.67 -3.86
N GLN A 39 1.03 5.56 -3.53
CA GLN A 39 0.46 6.32 -2.43
C GLN A 39 0.98 5.90 -1.05
N TRP A 40 1.34 4.63 -0.89
CA TRP A 40 1.91 4.13 0.35
C TRP A 40 3.43 4.21 0.34
N THR A 41 3.97 4.82 1.38
CA THR A 41 5.38 4.73 1.72
C THR A 41 5.69 3.36 2.34
N VAL A 42 6.97 3.00 2.42
CA VAL A 42 7.41 1.78 3.13
C VAL A 42 6.92 1.78 4.58
N THR A 43 6.88 2.94 5.24
CA THR A 43 6.37 3.07 6.60
C THR A 43 4.88 2.72 6.67
N ASP A 44 4.09 3.09 5.68
CA ASP A 44 2.65 2.78 5.64
C ASP A 44 2.42 1.27 5.52
N TYR A 45 3.18 0.60 4.64
CA TYR A 45 3.14 -0.86 4.52
C TYR A 45 3.52 -1.56 5.83
N LEU A 46 4.61 -1.11 6.48
CA LEU A 46 5.07 -1.69 7.74
C LEU A 46 4.08 -1.45 8.88
N LEU A 47 3.46 -0.27 8.93
CA LEU A 47 2.47 0.05 9.94
C LEU A 47 1.19 -0.78 9.75
N ALA A 48 0.70 -0.93 8.52
CA ALA A 48 -0.43 -1.79 8.23
C ALA A 48 -0.15 -3.25 8.62
N ALA A 49 1.04 -3.77 8.31
CA ALA A 49 1.44 -5.11 8.73
C ALA A 49 1.49 -5.24 10.26
N ALA A 50 2.00 -4.23 10.97
CA ALA A 50 2.00 -4.22 12.43
C ALA A 50 0.58 -4.23 13.00
N VAL A 51 -0.34 -3.45 12.42
CA VAL A 51 -1.76 -3.42 12.82
C VAL A 51 -2.41 -4.80 12.59
N ASP A 52 -2.21 -5.41 11.42
CA ASP A 52 -2.76 -6.73 11.09
C ASP A 52 -2.27 -7.80 12.08
N HIS A 53 -0.97 -7.82 12.38
CA HIS A 53 -0.40 -8.78 13.31
C HIS A 53 -0.86 -8.56 14.75
N LEU A 54 -1.02 -7.31 15.19
CA LEU A 54 -1.56 -7.00 16.51
C LEU A 54 -3.04 -7.40 16.62
N ALA A 55 -3.84 -7.16 15.59
CA ALA A 55 -5.23 -7.58 15.56
C ALA A 55 -5.34 -9.12 15.65
N ALA A 56 -4.54 -9.85 14.86
CA ALA A 56 -4.49 -11.31 14.92
C ALA A 56 -4.05 -11.83 16.30
N ALA A 57 -3.03 -11.21 16.90
CA ALA A 57 -2.56 -11.58 18.24
C ALA A 57 -3.64 -11.37 19.31
N ASN A 58 -4.32 -10.22 19.26
CA ASN A 58 -5.40 -9.90 20.19
C ASN A 58 -6.61 -10.82 19.99
N TRP A 59 -6.95 -11.17 18.75
CA TRP A 59 -7.99 -12.14 18.44
C TRP A 59 -7.64 -13.52 19.00
N MET A 60 -6.42 -14.03 18.76
CA MET A 60 -5.98 -15.31 19.33
C MET A 60 -6.04 -15.30 20.86
N PHE A 61 -5.62 -14.19 21.49
CA PHE A 61 -5.73 -14.02 22.93
C PHE A 61 -7.19 -14.04 23.39
N ALA A 62 -8.08 -13.29 22.74
CA ALA A 62 -9.50 -13.27 23.05
C ALA A 62 -10.11 -14.68 22.92
N SER A 63 -9.87 -15.36 21.80
CA SER A 63 -10.37 -16.71 21.53
C SER A 63 -9.98 -17.73 22.60
N VAL A 64 -8.77 -17.63 23.16
CA VAL A 64 -8.32 -18.53 24.25
C VAL A 64 -8.97 -18.19 25.59
N ASN A 65 -9.37 -16.94 25.79
CA ASN A 65 -9.96 -16.45 27.04
C ASN A 65 -11.50 -16.35 26.98
N THR A 66 -12.11 -16.69 25.85
CA THR A 66 -13.56 -16.80 25.71
C THR A 66 -14.05 -18.07 26.39
N ASP A 67 -15.20 -17.97 27.06
CA ASP A 67 -15.86 -19.10 27.71
C ASP A 67 -16.25 -20.17 26.67
N GLU A 68 -16.23 -21.45 27.05
CA GLU A 68 -16.52 -22.58 26.14
C GLU A 68 -17.95 -22.51 25.57
N ASP A 69 -18.89 -21.93 26.33
CA ASP A 69 -20.28 -21.79 25.94
C ASP A 69 -20.59 -20.47 25.21
N ALA A 70 -19.59 -19.61 25.00
CA ALA A 70 -19.74 -18.31 24.34
C ALA A 70 -19.35 -18.38 22.85
N ASP A 71 -19.96 -17.50 22.05
CA ASP A 71 -19.62 -17.39 20.64
C ASP A 71 -18.16 -16.94 20.46
N PRO A 72 -17.37 -17.61 19.60
CA PRO A 72 -16.00 -17.20 19.31
C PRO A 72 -15.94 -15.77 18.75
N PRO A 73 -14.88 -14.99 19.09
CA PRO A 73 -14.72 -13.65 18.54
C PRO A 73 -14.50 -13.71 17.02
N GLU A 74 -15.00 -12.70 16.33
CA GLU A 74 -14.84 -12.57 14.88
C GLU A 74 -13.36 -12.37 14.50
N ALA A 75 -12.93 -13.05 13.44
CA ALA A 75 -11.57 -12.92 12.93
C ALA A 75 -11.33 -11.50 12.37
N PRO A 76 -10.17 -10.89 12.64
CA PRO A 76 -9.89 -9.53 12.20
C PRO A 76 -9.66 -9.47 10.69
N VAL A 77 -10.20 -8.43 10.05
CA VAL A 77 -9.96 -8.13 8.64
C VAL A 77 -8.69 -7.28 8.52
N PRO A 78 -7.73 -7.65 7.64
CA PRO A 78 -6.53 -6.86 7.39
C PRO A 78 -6.82 -5.46 6.85
N VAL A 79 -5.90 -4.52 7.08
CA VAL A 79 -5.98 -3.17 6.50
C VAL A 79 -5.89 -3.26 4.97
N PRO A 80 -6.84 -2.68 4.20
CA PRO A 80 -6.79 -2.72 2.74
C PRO A 80 -5.52 -2.07 2.20
N ARG A 81 -4.79 -2.74 1.29
CA ARG A 81 -3.60 -2.18 0.65
C ARG A 81 -3.96 -1.48 -0.67
N PRO A 82 -3.19 -0.47 -1.10
CA PRO A 82 -3.33 0.06 -2.46
C PRO A 82 -3.09 -1.06 -3.47
N GLY A 83 -3.99 -1.19 -4.44
CA GLY A 83 -4.00 -2.27 -5.41
C GLY A 83 -4.88 -3.48 -5.02
N ASP A 84 -5.36 -3.55 -3.77
CA ASP A 84 -6.37 -4.52 -3.36
C ASP A 84 -7.77 -3.99 -3.73
N ASP A 85 -8.08 -3.94 -5.03
CA ASP A 85 -9.46 -3.74 -5.50
C ASP A 85 -10.26 -5.03 -5.29
N ALA A 86 -10.67 -5.29 -4.06
CA ALA A 86 -11.79 -6.19 -3.77
C ALA A 86 -12.53 -5.70 -2.51
N PRO A 87 -13.85 -5.46 -2.58
CA PRO A 87 -14.62 -5.31 -1.36
C PRO A 87 -14.50 -6.62 -0.56
N PRO A 88 -14.38 -6.56 0.78
CA PRO A 88 -14.39 -7.76 1.58
C PRO A 88 -15.77 -8.40 1.43
N ASP A 89 -15.84 -9.55 0.74
CA ASP A 89 -16.95 -10.47 0.89
C ASP A 89 -16.91 -10.95 2.34
N THR A 90 -17.72 -10.28 3.16
CA THR A 90 -18.09 -10.74 4.49
C THR A 90 -18.85 -12.04 4.33
N ASP A 91 -18.15 -13.17 4.31
CA ASP A 91 -18.67 -14.48 4.73
C ASP A 91 -17.50 -15.47 4.86
N GLY A 92 -17.31 -16.00 6.06
CA GLY A 92 -16.13 -16.75 6.46
C GLY A 92 -15.80 -17.97 5.59
N ALA A 93 -14.52 -18.17 5.30
CA ALA A 93 -13.99 -19.44 4.82
C ALA A 93 -12.55 -19.64 5.34
N GLY A 94 -12.31 -20.83 5.89
CA GLY A 94 -11.14 -21.19 6.69
C GLY A 94 -9.79 -21.29 5.97
N PRO A 95 -8.76 -21.82 6.67
CA PRO A 95 -7.37 -21.72 6.26
C PRO A 95 -7.02 -22.82 5.24
N ASN A 96 -7.45 -22.67 3.99
CA ASN A 96 -6.80 -23.31 2.85
C ASN A 96 -7.28 -22.68 1.53
N ALA A 97 -6.77 -21.49 1.21
CA ALA A 97 -6.85 -20.96 -0.15
C ALA A 97 -5.43 -20.98 -0.73
N GLU A 98 -5.20 -21.92 -1.66
CA GLU A 98 -4.03 -21.92 -2.52
C GLU A 98 -3.96 -20.57 -3.25
N PRO A 99 -2.76 -19.98 -3.44
CA PRO A 99 -2.66 -18.71 -4.14
C PRO A 99 -2.99 -18.93 -5.62
N GLU A 100 -4.23 -18.64 -6.00
CA GLU A 100 -4.60 -18.51 -7.41
C GLU A 100 -3.76 -17.38 -8.00
N SER A 101 -2.82 -17.79 -8.84
CA SER A 101 -1.86 -16.93 -9.53
C SER A 101 -2.59 -16.11 -10.58
N GLY A 102 -3.26 -15.05 -10.12
CA GLY A 102 -3.98 -14.08 -10.93
C GLY A 102 -3.06 -13.01 -11.50
N GLY A 103 -2.22 -13.41 -12.45
CA GLY A 103 -1.38 -12.50 -13.22
C GLY A 103 -0.71 -13.30 -14.32
N SER A 104 -1.39 -13.48 -15.46
CA SER A 104 -0.78 -14.07 -16.64
C SER A 104 0.44 -13.24 -17.03
N SER A 105 1.62 -13.69 -16.62
CA SER A 105 2.87 -13.17 -17.18
C SER A 105 2.82 -13.46 -18.69
N PRO A 106 3.02 -12.45 -19.55
CA PRO A 106 2.92 -12.64 -20.99
C PRO A 106 3.85 -13.75 -21.44
N GLY A 107 3.34 -14.64 -22.29
CA GLY A 107 4.08 -15.81 -22.73
C GLY A 107 5.37 -15.40 -23.47
N PRO A 108 6.40 -16.27 -23.54
CA PRO A 108 7.68 -15.94 -24.20
C PRO A 108 7.54 -15.42 -25.63
N MET A 109 6.51 -15.88 -26.36
CA MET A 109 6.20 -15.41 -27.72
C MET A 109 5.61 -14.00 -27.78
N GLU A 110 4.90 -13.58 -26.75
CA GLU A 110 4.30 -12.25 -26.66
C GLU A 110 5.36 -11.18 -26.39
N ILE A 111 6.32 -11.51 -25.52
CA ILE A 111 7.50 -10.68 -25.27
C ILE A 111 8.31 -10.48 -26.56
N ALA A 112 8.53 -11.55 -27.35
CA ALA A 112 9.30 -11.45 -28.59
C ALA A 112 8.65 -10.52 -29.63
N ARG A 113 7.31 -10.44 -29.68
CA ARG A 113 6.58 -9.55 -30.60
C ARG A 113 6.65 -8.07 -30.20
N PHE A 114 6.84 -7.75 -28.94
CA PHE A 114 6.95 -6.37 -28.49
C PHE A 114 8.22 -5.66 -29.01
N PHE A 115 9.29 -6.43 -29.28
CA PHE A 115 10.59 -5.90 -29.69
C PHE A 115 10.84 -5.88 -31.21
N SER A 116 9.84 -6.24 -32.04
CA SER A 116 9.90 -6.20 -33.51
C SER A 116 9.08 -5.05 -34.08
#